data_AF-C3MAD8-F1
#
_entry.id   AF-C3MAD8-F1
#
_cell.length_a   1.000
_cell.length_b   1.000
_cell.length_c   1.000
_cell.angle_alpha   90.00
_cell.angle_beta   90.00
_cell.angle_gamma   90.00
#
_symmetry.space_group_name_H-M   'P 1'
#
loop_
_entity.id
_entity.type
_entity.pdbx_description
1 polymer ?
#
loop_
_entity_poly.entity_id
_entity_poly.type
_entity_poly.pdbx_seq_one_letter_code
_entity_poly.pdbx_strand_id
1 'polypeptide(L)'
;MLRETVCLRRLAAGSHSQEIRFGRFLGNDAVTVEWIIAGWGEPTGAAVAGRHVLALQDTSEIRFQTTPDNRRDLGKIKKGNCWGLLLHPMLALDAETGSCLGLVGGRVWTRGTEALPPHASRPLSAKESRRWVETAEAAKAVLASATRVTAITDREGDFFVMWARLPEERFHLLSRVMHDHALSGGGTLRRAAAEVAFCDSRTVELRERADRPARQADLSLRFGEATIRRPQNLEAAALPDGVTLRWVEVVEPSPPAGVEPLSWLILTTHAVATFADAWQIVAWYKQRWMIEQFFRVMKQQGLKVEDSQLQSAARLEKLVAIAAKAAVIVMQLVQARSGQDRQSASLVFTPSEIDTLTALQQRFQGKTRLQANPHPMGSLAWAAWIIAKLGGWNGYASSKPPGPITFFNGLAYFRACADGWALRDVYMP
;
A
#
# COMPACT_ATOMS: atom_id res chain seq x y z
N MET A 1 -10.95 -10.07 16.57
CA MET A 1 -10.52 -8.97 17.47
C MET A 1 -9.07 -8.60 17.19
N LEU A 2 -8.93 -7.41 16.61
CA LEU A 2 -7.79 -6.72 16.03
C LEU A 2 -6.61 -6.18 16.85
N ARG A 3 -6.35 -6.44 18.15
CA ARG A 3 -5.41 -5.53 18.87
C ARG A 3 -4.04 -5.57 18.20
N GLU A 4 -3.53 -4.41 17.80
CA GLU A 4 -2.49 -4.28 16.77
C GLU A 4 -1.10 -4.71 17.21
N THR A 5 -0.94 -5.57 18.20
CA THR A 5 0.35 -6.23 18.40
C THR A 5 0.40 -7.54 17.63
N VAL A 6 1.51 -7.78 16.95
CA VAL A 6 1.82 -9.07 16.35
C VAL A 6 2.35 -10.09 17.39
N CYS A 7 2.47 -9.67 18.67
CA CYS A 7 2.89 -10.51 19.79
C CYS A 7 1.67 -11.09 20.54
N LEU A 8 1.43 -12.40 20.39
CA LEU A 8 0.25 -13.05 20.97
C LEU A 8 0.15 -12.94 22.50
N ARG A 9 1.27 -13.00 23.22
CA ARG A 9 1.29 -12.84 24.68
C ARG A 9 0.83 -11.48 25.14
N ARG A 10 1.32 -10.43 24.46
CA ARG A 10 0.89 -9.05 24.72
C ARG A 10 -0.57 -8.85 24.35
N LEU A 11 -1.01 -9.44 23.24
CA LEU A 11 -2.41 -9.44 22.80
C LEU A 11 -3.33 -10.09 23.86
N ALA A 12 -2.87 -11.19 24.44
CA ALA A 12 -3.58 -11.96 25.47
C ALA A 12 -3.63 -11.29 26.84
N ALA A 13 -2.89 -10.19 27.06
CA ALA A 13 -2.90 -9.42 28.31
C ALA A 13 -2.70 -10.28 29.57
N GLY A 14 -1.81 -11.27 29.50
CA GLY A 14 -1.54 -12.19 30.61
C GLY A 14 -2.51 -13.37 30.76
N SER A 15 -3.56 -13.46 29.94
CA SER A 15 -4.48 -14.60 29.94
C SER A 15 -3.95 -15.75 29.09
N HIS A 16 -3.54 -16.84 29.75
CA HIS A 16 -3.04 -18.04 29.07
C HIS A 16 -4.09 -18.66 28.13
N SER A 17 -5.35 -18.73 28.56
CA SER A 17 -6.43 -19.27 27.73
C SER A 17 -6.65 -18.44 26.45
N GLN A 18 -6.51 -17.11 26.51
CA GLN A 18 -6.56 -16.25 25.33
C GLN A 18 -5.35 -16.44 24.42
N GLU A 19 -4.14 -16.57 24.97
CA GLU A 19 -2.93 -16.86 24.17
C GLU A 19 -3.11 -18.16 23.37
N ILE A 20 -3.60 -19.22 24.02
CA ILE A 20 -3.91 -20.50 23.38
C ILE A 20 -4.99 -20.33 22.30
N ARG A 21 -6.04 -19.54 22.55
CA ARG A 21 -7.10 -19.28 21.55
C ARG A 21 -6.55 -18.57 20.31
N PHE A 22 -5.71 -17.56 20.46
CA PHE A 22 -5.08 -16.90 19.30
C PHE A 22 -4.14 -17.83 18.55
N GLY A 23 -3.35 -18.63 19.27
CA GLY A 23 -2.50 -19.66 18.68
C GLY A 23 -3.32 -20.69 17.88
N ARG A 24 -4.45 -21.15 18.43
CA ARG A 24 -5.40 -22.05 17.75
C ARG A 24 -6.03 -21.39 16.52
N PHE A 25 -6.45 -20.13 16.61
CA PHE A 25 -7.00 -19.40 15.47
C PHE A 25 -6.00 -19.33 14.31
N LEU A 26 -4.76 -18.91 14.58
CA LEU A 26 -3.73 -18.86 13.54
C LEU A 26 -3.34 -20.25 13.04
N GLY A 27 -3.42 -21.27 13.89
CA GLY A 27 -3.18 -22.67 13.54
C GLY A 27 -4.38 -23.41 12.92
N ASN A 28 -5.54 -22.76 12.76
CA ASN A 28 -6.75 -23.43 12.27
C ASN A 28 -6.77 -23.43 10.73
N ASP A 29 -6.79 -24.60 10.12
CA ASP A 29 -6.80 -24.76 8.66
C ASP A 29 -8.09 -24.27 8.01
N ALA A 30 -9.20 -24.21 8.75
CA ALA A 30 -10.44 -23.59 8.27
C ALA A 30 -10.33 -22.06 8.11
N VAL A 31 -9.33 -21.43 8.72
CA VAL A 31 -9.04 -20.01 8.54
C VAL A 31 -7.89 -19.88 7.54
N THR A 32 -8.22 -19.61 6.28
CA THR A 32 -7.22 -19.47 5.21
C THR A 32 -6.71 -18.03 5.10
N VAL A 33 -5.50 -17.87 4.55
CA VAL A 33 -4.90 -16.54 4.32
C VAL A 33 -5.71 -15.79 3.27
N GLU A 34 -6.17 -16.51 2.24
CA GLU A 34 -7.00 -16.00 1.16
C GLU A 34 -8.32 -15.41 1.69
N TRP A 35 -8.97 -16.06 2.66
CA TRP A 35 -10.17 -15.54 3.31
C TRP A 35 -9.92 -14.25 4.09
N ILE A 36 -8.80 -14.17 4.82
CA ILE A 36 -8.40 -12.94 5.53
C ILE A 36 -8.17 -11.80 4.53
N ILE A 37 -7.50 -12.07 3.42
CA ILE A 37 -7.21 -11.09 2.36
C ILE A 37 -8.49 -10.66 1.64
N ALA A 38 -9.40 -11.58 1.34
CA ALA A 38 -10.69 -11.26 0.70
C ALA A 38 -11.50 -10.24 1.54
N GLY A 39 -11.43 -10.35 2.87
CA GLY A 39 -12.05 -9.40 3.81
C GLY A 39 -11.37 -8.02 3.86
N TRP A 40 -10.22 -7.79 3.24
CA TRP A 40 -9.56 -6.48 3.25
C TRP A 40 -10.41 -5.40 2.58
N GLY A 41 -10.99 -5.76 1.43
CA GLY A 41 -11.62 -4.84 0.50
C GLY A 41 -13.04 -4.42 0.85
N GLU A 42 -13.71 -5.08 1.80
CA GLU A 42 -15.13 -4.86 2.06
C GLU A 42 -15.47 -3.40 2.43
N PRO A 43 -14.83 -2.75 3.42
CA PRO A 43 -15.05 -1.32 3.68
C PRO A 43 -14.55 -0.42 2.52
N THR A 44 -13.48 -0.84 1.85
CA THR A 44 -12.85 -0.07 0.78
C THR A 44 -13.69 -0.04 -0.49
N GLY A 45 -14.46 -1.09 -0.80
CA GLY A 45 -15.35 -1.16 -1.96
C GLY A 45 -16.42 -0.07 -1.98
N ALA A 46 -16.99 0.25 -0.80
CA ALA A 46 -17.87 1.41 -0.66
C ALA A 46 -17.09 2.74 -0.74
N ALA A 47 -15.87 2.76 -0.19
CA ALA A 47 -15.02 3.95 -0.15
C ALA A 47 -14.40 4.35 -1.50
N VAL A 48 -14.47 3.50 -2.53
CA VAL A 48 -14.00 3.85 -3.88
C VAL A 48 -15.11 4.36 -4.79
N ALA A 49 -16.38 4.20 -4.39
CA ALA A 49 -17.52 4.54 -5.23
C ALA A 49 -17.45 5.98 -5.72
N GLY A 50 -17.63 6.18 -7.03
CA GLY A 50 -17.65 7.52 -7.64
C GLY A 50 -16.27 8.18 -7.82
N ARG A 51 -15.18 7.57 -7.35
CA ARG A 51 -13.84 8.19 -7.31
C ARG A 51 -12.95 7.74 -8.45
N HIS A 52 -11.98 8.58 -8.80
CA HIS A 52 -10.78 8.11 -9.46
C HIS A 52 -9.82 7.57 -8.39
N VAL A 53 -9.47 6.29 -8.50
CA VAL A 53 -8.61 5.59 -7.54
C VAL A 53 -7.22 5.34 -8.11
N LEU A 54 -6.17 5.61 -7.33
CA LEU A 54 -4.82 5.10 -7.57
C LEU A 54 -4.66 3.79 -6.82
N ALA A 55 -4.50 2.68 -7.54
CA ALA A 55 -4.32 1.35 -6.98
C ALA A 55 -2.83 0.97 -7.00
N LEU A 56 -2.13 1.27 -5.92
CA LEU A 56 -0.69 1.04 -5.79
C LEU A 56 -0.43 -0.42 -5.43
N GLN A 57 0.46 -1.10 -6.14
CA GLN A 57 0.93 -2.44 -5.74
C GLN A 57 2.45 -2.51 -5.75
N ASP A 58 2.98 -3.31 -4.84
CA ASP A 58 4.42 -3.50 -4.64
C ASP A 58 4.64 -4.76 -3.77
N THR A 59 5.88 -5.23 -3.64
CA THR A 59 6.21 -6.44 -2.88
C THR A 59 7.17 -6.12 -1.75
N SER A 60 6.89 -6.65 -0.56
CA SER A 60 7.81 -6.56 0.57
C SER A 60 8.17 -7.94 1.09
N GLU A 61 9.46 -8.18 1.27
CA GLU A 61 9.97 -9.37 1.96
C GLU A 61 9.95 -9.14 3.48
N ILE A 62 9.20 -9.94 4.22
CA ILE A 62 9.08 -9.88 5.68
C ILE A 62 10.06 -10.90 6.28
N ARG A 63 11.12 -10.40 6.92
CA ARG A 63 12.17 -11.25 7.50
C ARG A 63 11.78 -11.71 8.90
N PHE A 64 11.99 -12.98 9.19
CA PHE A 64 11.88 -13.51 10.54
C PHE A 64 13.22 -14.04 11.04
N GLN A 65 13.45 -13.91 12.34
CA GLN A 65 14.60 -14.55 12.97
C GLN A 65 14.42 -16.08 12.95
N THR A 66 15.47 -16.77 12.48
CA THR A 66 15.55 -18.24 12.36
C THR A 66 16.94 -18.70 12.77
N THR A 67 17.08 -19.98 13.09
CA THR A 67 18.36 -20.67 13.34
C THR A 67 18.57 -21.77 12.30
N PRO A 68 19.79 -22.32 12.14
CA PRO A 68 20.02 -23.48 11.28
C PRO A 68 19.05 -24.64 11.54
N ASP A 69 18.77 -24.93 12.81
CA ASP A 69 17.90 -26.05 13.22
C ASP A 69 16.41 -25.70 13.16
N ASN A 70 16.06 -24.42 13.01
CA ASN A 70 14.68 -23.99 13.02
C ASN A 70 14.42 -22.84 12.03
N ARG A 71 14.03 -23.23 10.83
CA ARG A 71 13.62 -22.32 9.75
C ARG A 71 12.15 -21.97 9.76
N ARG A 72 11.34 -22.58 10.65
CA ARG A 72 9.90 -22.30 10.81
C ARG A 72 9.11 -22.50 9.51
N ASP A 73 9.53 -23.46 8.69
CA ASP A 73 8.98 -23.74 7.34
C ASP A 73 9.04 -22.57 6.36
N LEU A 74 9.89 -21.58 6.63
CA LEU A 74 10.02 -20.40 5.79
C LEU A 74 10.96 -20.67 4.61
N GLY A 75 10.57 -20.16 3.46
CA GLY A 75 11.38 -20.06 2.25
C GLY A 75 12.42 -18.95 2.32
N LYS A 76 13.37 -19.01 1.38
CA LYS A 76 14.45 -18.03 1.25
C LYS A 76 13.95 -16.68 0.70
N ILE A 77 14.50 -15.59 1.24
CA ILE A 77 14.30 -14.21 0.80
C ILE A 77 15.65 -13.48 0.69
N LYS A 78 15.68 -12.22 0.24
CA LYS A 78 16.88 -11.38 0.09
C LYS A 78 18.03 -12.08 -0.66
N LYS A 79 17.73 -12.56 -1.87
CA LYS A 79 18.68 -13.30 -2.72
C LYS A 79 19.27 -14.57 -2.07
N GLY A 80 18.56 -15.17 -1.11
CA GLY A 80 18.94 -16.46 -0.52
C GLY A 80 19.56 -16.38 0.88
N ASN A 81 19.72 -15.18 1.45
CA ASN A 81 20.49 -14.97 2.68
C ASN A 81 19.66 -14.99 3.96
N CYS A 82 18.33 -14.96 3.85
CA CYS A 82 17.41 -14.90 4.98
C CYS A 82 16.18 -15.76 4.70
N TRP A 83 15.38 -16.00 5.74
CA TRP A 83 14.14 -16.78 5.66
C TRP A 83 12.95 -15.90 6.04
N GLY A 84 11.86 -16.03 5.31
CA GLY A 84 10.71 -15.15 5.52
C GLY A 84 9.54 -15.38 4.58
N LEU A 85 8.67 -14.38 4.55
CA LEU A 85 7.47 -14.33 3.72
C LEU A 85 7.57 -13.19 2.72
N LEU A 86 6.75 -13.25 1.68
CA LEU A 86 6.47 -12.15 0.77
C LEU A 86 5.04 -11.68 0.99
N LEU A 87 4.87 -10.36 1.05
CA LEU A 87 3.58 -9.69 1.02
C LEU A 87 3.52 -8.84 -0.25
N HIS A 88 2.50 -9.05 -1.06
CA HIS A 88 2.19 -8.23 -2.24
C HIS A 88 0.78 -7.65 -2.09
N PRO A 89 0.62 -6.46 -1.50
CA PRO A 89 -0.68 -5.83 -1.35
C PRO A 89 -0.99 -4.88 -2.52
N MET A 90 -2.28 -4.60 -2.71
CA MET A 90 -2.75 -3.47 -3.49
C MET A 90 -3.50 -2.48 -2.61
N LEU A 91 -3.00 -1.25 -2.57
CA LEU A 91 -3.46 -0.13 -1.75
C LEU A 91 -4.21 0.88 -2.61
N ALA A 92 -5.46 1.18 -2.26
CA ALA A 92 -6.26 2.20 -2.93
C ALA A 92 -6.06 3.57 -2.27
N LEU A 93 -5.75 4.57 -3.10
CA LEU A 93 -5.77 5.98 -2.73
C LEU A 93 -6.79 6.73 -3.58
N ASP A 94 -7.37 7.79 -3.04
CA ASP A 94 -8.07 8.80 -3.82
C ASP A 94 -7.08 9.56 -4.73
N ALA A 95 -7.37 9.68 -6.02
CA ALA A 95 -6.45 10.28 -6.99
C ALA A 95 -6.34 11.80 -6.90
N GLU A 96 -7.33 12.48 -6.30
CA GLU A 96 -7.34 13.92 -6.12
C GLU A 96 -6.60 14.30 -4.83
N THR A 97 -6.95 13.66 -3.71
CA THR A 97 -6.41 14.04 -2.40
C THR A 97 -5.16 13.24 -2.00
N GLY A 98 -4.93 12.08 -2.61
CA GLY A 98 -3.91 11.11 -2.16
C GLY A 98 -4.30 10.35 -0.89
N SER A 99 -5.55 10.51 -0.43
CA SER A 99 -6.03 9.87 0.79
C SER A 99 -6.11 8.35 0.68
N CYS A 100 -5.65 7.65 1.70
CA CYS A 100 -5.74 6.19 1.77
C CYS A 100 -7.18 5.71 1.98
N LEU A 101 -7.70 4.92 1.04
CA LEU A 101 -9.05 4.32 1.09
C LEU A 101 -9.03 2.90 1.68
N GLY A 102 -7.88 2.24 1.65
CA GLY A 102 -7.66 0.92 2.23
C GLY A 102 -7.02 -0.08 1.26
N LEU A 103 -7.02 -1.35 1.64
CA LEU A 103 -6.49 -2.44 0.81
C LEU A 103 -7.61 -3.01 -0.07
N VAL A 104 -7.31 -3.31 -1.33
CA VAL A 104 -8.29 -3.83 -2.31
C VAL A 104 -7.95 -5.23 -2.81
N GLY A 105 -6.82 -5.78 -2.40
CA GLY A 105 -6.39 -7.12 -2.74
C GLY A 105 -4.94 -7.36 -2.34
N GLY A 106 -4.46 -8.58 -2.55
CA GLY A 106 -3.06 -8.91 -2.40
C GLY A 106 -2.81 -10.39 -2.18
N ARG A 107 -1.60 -10.70 -1.76
CA ARG A 107 -1.13 -12.06 -1.51
C ARG A 107 -0.07 -12.10 -0.42
N VAL A 108 -0.08 -13.15 0.38
CA VAL A 108 1.00 -13.50 1.31
C VAL A 108 1.43 -14.93 1.01
N TRP A 109 2.73 -15.18 0.91
CA TRP A 109 3.25 -16.54 0.69
C TRP A 109 4.69 -16.68 1.18
N THR A 110 5.13 -17.91 1.38
CA THR A 110 6.54 -18.28 1.46
C THR A 110 7.02 -19.02 0.21
N ARG A 111 8.31 -18.93 -0.12
CA ARG A 111 8.88 -19.65 -1.26
C ARG A 111 9.08 -21.13 -0.92
N GLY A 112 8.80 -22.03 -1.86
CA GLY A 112 9.16 -23.44 -1.72
C GLY A 112 10.68 -23.66 -1.65
N THR A 113 11.09 -24.84 -1.20
CA THR A 113 12.50 -25.27 -1.12
C THR A 113 12.97 -25.97 -2.39
N GLU A 114 12.06 -26.34 -3.27
CA GLU A 114 12.35 -27.08 -4.49
C GLU A 114 13.08 -26.24 -5.55
N ALA A 115 13.98 -26.89 -6.28
CA ALA A 115 14.64 -26.28 -7.41
C ALA A 115 13.63 -26.03 -8.54
N LEU A 116 13.47 -24.77 -8.93
CA LEU A 116 12.58 -24.41 -10.02
C LEU A 116 13.28 -24.59 -11.38
N PRO A 117 12.54 -24.99 -12.43
CA PRO A 117 13.04 -24.94 -13.80
C PRO A 117 13.51 -23.53 -14.18
N PRO A 118 14.36 -23.41 -15.23
CA PRO A 118 14.83 -22.12 -15.75
C PRO A 118 13.69 -21.10 -15.90
N HIS A 119 13.94 -19.84 -15.56
CA HIS A 119 12.88 -18.83 -15.59
C HIS A 119 12.23 -18.67 -16.98
N ALA A 120 13.02 -18.76 -18.05
CA ALA A 120 12.54 -18.60 -19.41
C ALA A 120 11.52 -19.69 -19.83
N SER A 121 11.65 -20.92 -19.33
CA SER A 121 10.77 -22.04 -19.70
C SER A 121 9.47 -22.12 -18.89
N ARG A 122 9.31 -21.27 -17.86
CA ARG A 122 8.13 -21.30 -17.01
C ARG A 122 6.96 -20.51 -17.62
N PRO A 123 5.72 -21.05 -17.63
CA PRO A 123 4.54 -20.25 -17.91
C PRO A 123 4.36 -19.19 -16.82
N LEU A 124 3.60 -18.13 -17.11
CA LEU A 124 3.36 -17.04 -16.15
C LEU A 124 2.80 -17.56 -14.82
N SER A 125 1.88 -18.53 -14.85
CA SER A 125 1.29 -19.15 -13.65
C SER A 125 2.32 -19.79 -12.70
N ALA A 126 3.51 -20.15 -13.20
CA ALA A 126 4.62 -20.71 -12.42
C ALA A 126 5.71 -19.67 -12.10
N LYS A 127 5.51 -18.39 -12.46
CA LYS A 127 6.44 -17.28 -12.17
C LYS A 127 5.92 -16.44 -11.02
N GLU A 128 6.80 -15.96 -10.14
CA GLU A 128 6.39 -15.01 -9.09
C GLU A 128 5.84 -13.70 -9.66
N SER A 129 6.19 -13.33 -10.90
CA SER A 129 5.67 -12.13 -11.57
C SER A 129 4.15 -12.18 -11.81
N ARG A 130 3.51 -13.34 -11.71
CA ARG A 130 2.04 -13.45 -11.78
C ARG A 130 1.32 -12.60 -10.75
N ARG A 131 1.95 -12.35 -9.60
CA ARG A 131 1.39 -11.56 -8.50
C ARG A 131 0.87 -10.19 -8.96
N TRP A 132 1.58 -9.54 -9.90
CA TRP A 132 1.23 -8.22 -10.43
C TRP A 132 -0.07 -8.24 -11.25
N VAL A 133 -0.29 -9.33 -11.99
CA VAL A 133 -1.48 -9.53 -12.83
C VAL A 133 -2.63 -10.02 -11.97
N GLU A 134 -2.44 -11.11 -11.22
CA GLU A 134 -3.49 -11.75 -10.42
C GLU A 134 -4.04 -10.81 -9.35
N THR A 135 -3.19 -10.00 -8.71
CA THR A 135 -3.64 -9.04 -7.69
C THR A 135 -4.47 -7.92 -8.32
N ALA A 136 -4.05 -7.40 -9.47
CA ALA A 136 -4.79 -6.37 -10.19
C ALA A 136 -6.13 -6.91 -10.71
N GLU A 137 -6.16 -8.12 -11.28
CA GLU A 137 -7.39 -8.78 -11.73
C GLU A 137 -8.37 -8.98 -10.56
N ALA A 138 -7.91 -9.53 -9.43
CA ALA A 138 -8.75 -9.74 -8.26
C ALA A 138 -9.29 -8.43 -7.68
N ALA A 139 -8.48 -7.37 -7.67
CA ALA A 139 -8.88 -6.07 -7.14
C ALA A 139 -9.99 -5.38 -7.96
N LYS A 140 -10.18 -5.73 -9.24
CA LYS A 140 -11.23 -5.14 -10.10
C LYS A 140 -12.63 -5.28 -9.48
N ALA A 141 -12.91 -6.40 -8.80
CA ALA A 141 -14.20 -6.61 -8.15
C ALA A 141 -14.46 -5.59 -7.02
N VAL A 142 -13.47 -5.35 -6.16
CA VAL A 142 -13.55 -4.35 -5.08
C VAL A 142 -13.62 -2.93 -5.66
N LEU A 143 -12.95 -2.70 -6.77
CA LEU A 143 -12.82 -1.40 -7.44
C LEU A 143 -13.96 -1.08 -8.42
N ALA A 144 -14.94 -1.97 -8.61
CA ALA A 144 -15.92 -1.90 -9.68
C ALA A 144 -16.79 -0.61 -9.69
N SER A 145 -17.01 -0.02 -8.51
CA SER A 145 -17.80 1.18 -8.30
C SER A 145 -17.00 2.49 -8.50
N ALA A 146 -15.68 2.41 -8.68
CA ALA A 146 -14.85 3.56 -9.03
C ALA A 146 -15.21 4.09 -10.43
N THR A 147 -15.10 5.40 -10.64
CA THR A 147 -15.27 6.00 -11.97
C THR A 147 -14.06 5.72 -12.85
N ARG A 148 -12.88 5.60 -12.25
CA ARG A 148 -11.63 5.28 -12.92
C ARG A 148 -10.64 4.66 -11.92
N VAL A 149 -9.79 3.76 -12.40
CA VAL A 149 -8.67 3.19 -11.65
C VAL A 149 -7.39 3.42 -12.43
N THR A 150 -6.34 3.88 -11.74
CA THR A 150 -4.96 3.84 -12.24
C THR A 150 -4.18 2.87 -11.37
N ALA A 151 -3.91 1.66 -11.87
CA ALA A 151 -3.03 0.73 -11.19
C ALA A 151 -1.56 1.14 -11.41
N ILE A 152 -0.84 1.33 -10.30
CA ILE A 152 0.53 1.86 -10.30
C ILE A 152 1.50 0.81 -9.77
N THR A 153 2.55 0.53 -10.53
CA THR A 153 3.64 -0.36 -10.12
C THR A 153 4.99 0.35 -10.23
N ASP A 154 6.01 -0.20 -9.57
CA ASP A 154 7.38 0.23 -9.82
C ASP A 154 7.94 -0.39 -11.11
N ARG A 155 9.27 -0.41 -11.23
CA ARG A 155 9.99 -0.99 -12.38
C ARG A 155 9.74 -2.50 -12.54
N GLU A 156 9.50 -3.25 -11.46
CA GLU A 156 9.27 -4.69 -11.56
C GLU A 156 7.93 -5.05 -12.23
N GLY A 157 6.97 -4.12 -12.25
CA GLY A 157 5.71 -4.29 -12.97
C GLY A 157 5.78 -3.94 -14.47
N ASP A 158 6.94 -3.54 -14.98
CA ASP A 158 7.14 -3.22 -16.41
C ASP A 158 7.35 -4.49 -17.26
N PHE A 159 6.26 -5.19 -17.56
CA PHE A 159 6.29 -6.34 -18.47
C PHE A 159 5.04 -6.44 -19.35
N PHE A 160 5.23 -6.91 -20.58
CA PHE A 160 4.23 -6.89 -21.66
C PHE A 160 2.84 -7.42 -21.26
N VAL A 161 2.78 -8.50 -20.47
CA VAL A 161 1.51 -9.13 -20.09
C VAL A 161 0.60 -8.19 -19.29
N MET A 162 1.17 -7.31 -18.45
CA MET A 162 0.39 -6.31 -17.71
C MET A 162 -0.40 -5.44 -18.69
N TRP A 163 0.33 -4.84 -19.65
CA TRP A 163 -0.21 -3.93 -20.66
C TRP A 163 -1.21 -4.59 -21.60
N ALA A 164 -1.02 -5.88 -21.89
CA ALA A 164 -1.85 -6.59 -22.84
C ALA A 164 -3.16 -7.15 -22.24
N ARG A 165 -3.21 -7.42 -20.92
CA ARG A 165 -4.35 -8.12 -20.29
C ARG A 165 -5.21 -7.26 -19.38
N LEU A 166 -4.58 -6.38 -18.60
CA LEU A 166 -5.28 -5.69 -17.52
C LEU A 166 -6.10 -4.47 -17.97
N PRO A 167 -5.69 -3.69 -18.99
CA PRO A 167 -6.40 -2.47 -19.32
C PRO A 167 -7.84 -2.71 -19.73
N GLU A 168 -8.73 -1.87 -19.23
CA GLU A 168 -10.15 -1.79 -19.57
C GLU A 168 -10.53 -0.31 -19.69
N GLU A 169 -11.76 -0.02 -20.14
CA GLU A 169 -12.26 1.36 -20.30
C GLU A 169 -12.02 2.24 -19.07
N ARG A 170 -12.21 1.67 -17.86
CA ARG A 170 -12.02 2.38 -16.58
C ARG A 170 -10.78 1.96 -15.80
N PHE A 171 -10.02 0.98 -16.30
CA PHE A 171 -8.85 0.43 -15.58
C PHE A 171 -7.59 0.71 -16.39
N HIS A 172 -6.83 1.70 -15.95
CA HIS A 172 -5.59 2.11 -16.58
C HIS A 172 -4.38 1.62 -15.79
N LEU A 173 -3.25 1.52 -16.49
CA LEU A 173 -1.97 1.13 -15.91
C LEU A 173 -0.97 2.28 -16.00
N LEU A 174 -0.07 2.33 -15.04
CA LEU A 174 1.04 3.28 -15.00
C LEU A 174 2.25 2.60 -14.32
N SER A 175 3.39 2.54 -14.99
CA SER A 175 4.63 2.00 -14.40
C SER A 175 5.88 2.67 -14.93
N ARG A 176 6.96 2.62 -14.15
CA ARG A 176 8.27 3.12 -14.57
C ARG A 176 8.99 2.09 -15.42
N VAL A 177 9.55 2.53 -16.53
CA VAL A 177 10.26 1.67 -17.47
C VAL A 177 11.49 1.02 -16.80
N MET A 178 11.54 -0.30 -16.86
CA MET A 178 12.67 -1.13 -16.45
C MET A 178 13.50 -1.53 -17.66
N HIS A 179 12.85 -2.10 -18.66
CA HIS A 179 13.47 -2.66 -19.85
C HIS A 179 13.34 -1.70 -21.03
N ASP A 180 14.33 -1.67 -21.92
CA ASP A 180 14.16 -0.94 -23.16
C ASP A 180 13.34 -1.79 -24.13
N HIS A 181 12.08 -1.40 -24.34
CA HIS A 181 11.11 -2.18 -25.10
C HIS A 181 11.33 -1.99 -26.59
N ALA A 182 11.29 -3.10 -27.34
CA ALA A 182 11.26 -3.05 -28.80
C ALA A 182 9.92 -2.46 -29.28
N LEU A 183 9.97 -1.63 -30.31
CA LEU A 183 8.77 -1.03 -30.91
C LEU A 183 8.35 -1.79 -32.16
N SER A 184 7.05 -1.77 -32.46
CA SER A 184 6.50 -2.44 -33.65
C SER A 184 6.98 -1.80 -34.96
N GLY A 185 7.25 -0.48 -34.95
CA GLY A 185 7.85 0.25 -36.07
C GLY A 185 9.38 0.12 -36.19
N GLY A 186 10.02 -0.70 -35.35
CA GLY A 186 11.47 -0.82 -35.27
C GLY A 186 12.10 0.10 -34.22
N GLY A 187 13.35 -0.21 -33.82
CA GLY A 187 14.04 0.51 -32.75
C GLY A 187 13.53 0.18 -31.35
N THR A 188 13.84 1.06 -30.40
CA THR A 188 13.50 0.90 -28.98
C THR A 188 12.83 2.13 -28.40
N LEU A 189 12.07 1.95 -27.32
CA LEU A 189 11.35 3.01 -26.62
C LEU A 189 12.28 4.15 -26.18
N ARG A 190 13.43 3.83 -25.56
CA ARG A 190 14.37 4.86 -25.08
C ARG A 190 14.94 5.68 -26.23
N ARG A 191 15.25 5.05 -27.36
CA ARG A 191 15.74 5.76 -28.54
C ARG A 191 14.67 6.67 -29.12
N ALA A 192 13.44 6.18 -29.28
CA ALA A 192 12.33 6.99 -29.77
C ALA A 192 12.02 8.17 -28.84
N ALA A 193 12.04 7.96 -27.52
CA ALA A 193 11.87 9.04 -26.54
C ALA A 193 13.00 10.06 -26.62
N ALA A 194 14.25 9.60 -26.80
CA ALA A 194 15.43 10.45 -26.92
C ALA A 194 15.37 11.45 -28.09
N GLU A 195 14.71 11.08 -29.19
CA GLU A 195 14.55 11.91 -30.40
C GLU A 195 13.50 13.03 -30.23
N VAL A 196 12.65 12.95 -29.20
CA VAL A 196 11.66 14.01 -28.91
C VAL A 196 12.28 15.10 -28.05
N ALA A 197 12.12 16.36 -28.46
CA ALA A 197 12.57 17.52 -27.70
C ALA A 197 11.78 17.66 -26.38
N PHE A 198 12.45 18.14 -25.33
CA PHE A 198 11.75 18.56 -24.11
C PHE A 198 10.77 19.70 -24.44
N CYS A 199 9.53 19.56 -23.97
CA CYS A 199 8.42 20.41 -24.36
C CYS A 199 7.84 21.23 -23.21
N ASP A 200 8.19 20.93 -21.96
CA ASP A 200 7.76 21.69 -20.78
C ASP A 200 8.77 21.48 -19.62
N SER A 201 8.70 22.31 -18.58
CA SER A 201 9.53 22.19 -17.39
C SER A 201 8.82 22.66 -16.11
N ARG A 202 9.23 22.09 -14.96
CA ARG A 202 8.76 22.52 -13.63
C ARG A 202 9.85 22.34 -12.58
N THR A 203 9.94 23.30 -11.66
CA THR A 203 10.73 23.15 -10.44
C THR A 203 9.93 22.38 -9.40
N VAL A 204 10.57 21.39 -8.76
CA VAL A 204 9.97 20.64 -7.65
C VAL A 204 10.82 20.72 -6.40
N GLU A 205 10.16 20.82 -5.25
CA GLU A 205 10.83 20.75 -3.95
C GLU A 205 11.01 19.30 -3.51
N LEU A 206 12.26 18.91 -3.31
CA LEU A 206 12.63 17.64 -2.73
C LEU A 206 12.87 17.84 -1.24
N ARG A 207 12.13 17.07 -0.43
CA ARG A 207 12.29 17.07 1.03
C ARG A 207 13.61 16.42 1.44
N GLU A 208 14.13 16.90 2.56
CA GLU A 208 15.24 16.28 3.27
C GLU A 208 14.94 14.81 3.60
N ARG A 209 15.96 13.98 3.47
CA ARG A 209 16.01 12.59 3.95
C ARG A 209 17.34 12.37 4.64
N ALA A 210 17.47 11.28 5.39
CA ALA A 210 18.69 10.95 6.13
C ALA A 210 19.95 10.91 5.23
N ASP A 211 19.77 10.61 3.95
CA ASP A 211 20.81 10.46 2.94
C ASP A 211 20.93 11.66 1.97
N ARG A 212 20.04 12.66 2.05
CA ARG A 212 20.06 13.83 1.14
C ARG A 212 19.42 15.08 1.73
N PRO A 213 20.04 16.26 1.59
CA PRO A 213 19.43 17.52 2.04
C PRO A 213 18.19 17.85 1.21
N ALA A 214 17.34 18.73 1.77
CA ALA A 214 16.27 19.34 0.98
C ALA A 214 16.87 20.19 -0.14
N ARG A 215 16.26 20.16 -1.33
CA ARG A 215 16.70 20.98 -2.47
C ARG A 215 15.58 21.18 -3.47
N GLN A 216 15.72 22.20 -4.31
CA GLN A 216 14.91 22.35 -5.52
C GLN A 216 15.56 21.55 -6.67
N ALA A 217 14.72 21.01 -7.54
CA ALA A 217 15.14 20.31 -8.75
C ALA A 217 14.33 20.83 -9.93
N ASP A 218 15.01 21.34 -10.95
CA ASP A 218 14.38 21.74 -12.21
C ASP A 218 14.23 20.52 -13.10
N LEU A 219 12.98 20.21 -13.46
CA LEU A 219 12.64 19.03 -14.23
C LEU A 219 12.18 19.44 -15.62
N SER A 220 12.71 18.79 -16.64
CA SER A 220 12.27 18.90 -18.04
C SER A 220 11.44 17.68 -18.42
N LEU A 221 10.36 17.92 -19.17
CA LEU A 221 9.35 16.95 -19.52
C LEU A 221 9.27 16.77 -21.05
N ARG A 222 9.10 15.54 -21.49
CA ARG A 222 8.64 15.18 -22.83
C ARG A 222 7.71 13.98 -22.76
N PHE A 223 6.85 13.81 -23.75
CA PHE A 223 5.93 12.68 -23.80
C PHE A 223 5.59 12.36 -25.25
N GLY A 224 5.03 11.17 -25.46
CA GLY A 224 4.59 10.72 -26.77
C GLY A 224 3.85 9.40 -26.69
N GLU A 225 3.65 8.78 -27.85
CA GLU A 225 3.02 7.48 -27.99
C GLU A 225 3.98 6.50 -28.67
N ALA A 226 3.91 5.23 -28.28
CA ALA A 226 4.68 4.17 -28.89
C ALA A 226 3.91 2.84 -28.85
N THR A 227 4.06 2.03 -29.89
CA THR A 227 3.49 0.67 -29.93
C THR A 227 4.55 -0.34 -29.52
N ILE A 228 4.48 -0.78 -28.27
CA ILE A 228 5.37 -1.78 -27.68
C ILE A 228 5.13 -3.12 -28.33
N ARG A 229 6.17 -3.74 -28.87
CA ARG A 229 6.10 -5.05 -29.52
C ARG A 229 6.07 -6.16 -28.48
N ARG A 230 5.26 -7.20 -28.74
CA ARG A 230 5.26 -8.43 -27.95
C ARG A 230 6.64 -9.10 -28.00
N PRO A 231 7.23 -9.46 -26.84
CA PRO A 231 8.46 -10.26 -26.81
C PRO A 231 8.27 -11.61 -27.51
N GLN A 232 9.23 -12.01 -28.36
CA GLN A 232 9.13 -13.24 -29.17
C GLN A 232 9.02 -14.51 -28.33
N ASN A 233 9.67 -14.55 -27.17
CA ASN A 233 9.66 -15.66 -26.24
C ASN A 233 8.38 -15.77 -25.40
N LEU A 234 7.43 -14.86 -25.60
CA LEU A 234 6.15 -14.87 -24.91
C LEU A 234 5.11 -15.63 -25.75
N GLU A 235 5.20 -16.96 -25.72
CA GLU A 235 4.21 -17.84 -26.35
C GLU A 235 2.93 -17.85 -25.53
N ALA A 236 1.94 -17.06 -25.95
CA ALA A 236 0.57 -17.14 -25.45
C ALA A 236 -0.39 -16.87 -26.61
N ALA A 237 -1.21 -17.87 -26.94
CA ALA A 237 -2.11 -17.88 -28.10
C ALA A 237 -3.19 -16.76 -28.11
N ALA A 238 -3.25 -15.92 -27.07
CA ALA A 238 -4.27 -14.90 -26.88
C ALA A 238 -3.72 -13.49 -26.58
N LEU A 239 -2.41 -13.25 -26.78
CA LEU A 239 -1.83 -11.90 -26.61
C LEU A 239 -1.68 -11.20 -27.97
N PRO A 240 -1.94 -9.89 -28.05
CA PRO A 240 -1.73 -9.11 -29.27
C PRO A 240 -0.24 -9.00 -29.62
N ASP A 241 0.06 -8.76 -30.89
CA ASP A 241 1.44 -8.59 -31.38
C ASP A 241 2.13 -7.31 -30.90
N GLY A 242 1.34 -6.33 -30.45
CA GLY A 242 1.83 -5.13 -29.79
C GLY A 242 0.74 -4.42 -29.00
N VAL A 243 1.15 -3.48 -28.15
CA VAL A 243 0.27 -2.64 -27.34
C VAL A 243 0.70 -1.19 -27.49
N THR A 244 -0.22 -0.33 -27.92
CA THR A 244 0.00 1.11 -28.00
C THR A 244 -0.15 1.75 -26.62
N LEU A 245 0.91 2.42 -26.17
CA LEU A 245 0.99 3.06 -24.87
C LEU A 245 1.49 4.49 -25.02
N ARG A 246 1.11 5.34 -24.06
CA ARG A 246 1.73 6.66 -23.90
C ARG A 246 2.95 6.52 -23.00
N TRP A 247 3.96 7.32 -23.28
CA TRP A 247 5.14 7.44 -22.44
C TRP A 247 5.34 8.89 -22.03
N VAL A 248 5.81 9.08 -20.80
CA VAL A 248 6.16 10.38 -20.23
C VAL A 248 7.57 10.27 -19.66
N GLU A 249 8.48 11.10 -20.12
CA GLU A 249 9.82 11.21 -19.56
C GLU A 249 10.00 12.55 -18.84
N VAL A 250 10.47 12.47 -17.60
CA VAL A 250 10.86 13.61 -16.80
C VAL A 250 12.30 13.43 -16.32
N VAL A 251 13.14 14.40 -16.60
CA VAL A 251 14.56 14.39 -16.22
C VAL A 251 14.96 15.67 -15.54
N GLU A 252 15.94 15.60 -14.64
CA GLU A 252 16.67 16.74 -14.12
C GLU A 252 17.93 16.95 -14.99
N PRO A 253 17.94 17.93 -15.91
CA PRO A 253 19.05 18.09 -16.86
C PRO A 253 20.35 18.58 -16.20
N SER A 254 20.23 19.37 -15.12
CA SER A 254 21.35 20.01 -14.45
C SER A 254 21.31 19.73 -12.94
N PRO A 255 21.54 18.47 -12.50
CA PRO A 255 21.58 18.17 -11.08
C PRO A 255 22.78 18.84 -10.41
N PRO A 256 22.74 19.09 -9.08
CA PRO A 256 23.91 19.55 -8.35
C PRO A 256 25.10 18.57 -8.49
N ALA A 257 26.32 19.09 -8.38
CA ALA A 257 27.52 18.27 -8.50
C ALA A 257 27.51 17.08 -7.51
N GLY A 258 27.78 15.88 -8.01
CA GLY A 258 27.77 14.65 -7.21
C GLY A 258 26.38 14.09 -6.88
N VAL A 259 25.29 14.70 -7.37
CA VAL A 259 23.92 14.21 -7.18
C VAL A 259 23.47 13.47 -8.44
N GLU A 260 22.96 12.24 -8.27
CA GLU A 260 22.34 11.50 -9.36
C GLU A 260 21.09 12.24 -9.87
N PRO A 261 20.97 12.49 -11.19
CA PRO A 261 19.82 13.20 -11.74
C PRO A 261 18.53 12.42 -11.51
N LEU A 262 17.45 13.14 -11.19
CA LEU A 262 16.12 12.55 -11.31
C LEU A 262 15.86 12.18 -12.77
N SER A 263 15.50 10.93 -13.04
CA SER A 263 15.14 10.48 -14.40
C SER A 263 14.09 9.38 -14.33
N TRP A 264 12.87 9.70 -14.75
CA TRP A 264 11.78 8.75 -14.89
C TRP A 264 11.29 8.74 -16.33
N LEU A 265 11.32 7.55 -16.95
CA LEU A 265 10.52 7.23 -18.12
C LEU A 265 9.37 6.35 -17.64
N ILE A 266 8.14 6.78 -17.86
CA ILE A 266 6.91 6.17 -17.36
C ILE A 266 6.06 5.76 -18.55
N LEU A 267 5.56 4.53 -18.55
CA LEU A 267 4.54 4.05 -19.48
C LEU A 267 3.16 4.12 -18.84
N THR A 268 2.15 4.46 -19.64
CA THR A 268 0.77 4.56 -19.18
C THR A 268 -0.22 4.19 -20.27
N THR A 269 -1.38 3.65 -19.88
CA THR A 269 -2.51 3.44 -20.79
C THR A 269 -3.50 4.61 -20.78
N HIS A 270 -3.30 5.62 -19.92
CA HIS A 270 -4.03 6.89 -20.00
C HIS A 270 -3.73 7.61 -21.31
N ALA A 271 -4.69 8.35 -21.84
CA ALA A 271 -4.41 9.33 -22.88
C ALA A 271 -3.51 10.44 -22.31
N VAL A 272 -2.60 10.96 -23.14
CA VAL A 272 -1.72 12.07 -22.78
C VAL A 272 -1.63 12.98 -24.00
N ALA A 273 -2.44 14.03 -24.02
CA ALA A 273 -2.54 14.95 -25.15
C ALA A 273 -1.92 16.32 -24.83
N THR A 274 -1.89 16.69 -23.54
CA THR A 274 -1.44 18.00 -23.08
C THR A 274 -0.29 17.90 -22.08
N PHE A 275 0.41 19.01 -21.87
CA PHE A 275 1.42 19.12 -20.81
C PHE A 275 0.83 18.86 -19.42
N ALA A 276 -0.41 19.31 -19.18
CA ALA A 276 -1.11 19.08 -17.93
C ALA A 276 -1.33 17.57 -17.69
N ASP A 277 -1.75 16.82 -18.73
CA ASP A 277 -1.91 15.37 -18.63
C ASP A 277 -0.59 14.67 -18.29
N ALA A 278 0.49 15.04 -18.98
CA ALA A 278 1.80 14.44 -18.77
C ALA A 278 2.33 14.72 -17.34
N TRP A 279 2.17 15.94 -16.83
CA TRP A 279 2.48 16.24 -15.43
C TRP A 279 1.56 15.52 -14.45
N GLN A 280 0.31 15.25 -14.81
CA GLN A 280 -0.62 14.47 -13.99
C GLN A 280 -0.16 13.00 -13.87
N ILE A 281 0.39 12.40 -14.95
CA ILE A 281 1.03 11.08 -14.89
C ILE A 281 2.18 11.08 -13.88
N VAL A 282 3.05 12.09 -13.93
CA VAL A 282 4.15 12.25 -12.97
C VAL A 282 3.60 12.41 -11.54
N ALA A 283 2.55 13.19 -11.34
CA ALA A 283 1.91 13.41 -10.05
C ALA A 283 1.32 12.12 -9.47
N TRP A 284 0.62 11.32 -10.27
CA TRP A 284 0.12 10.01 -9.85
C TRP A 284 1.26 9.05 -9.52
N TYR A 285 2.32 8.99 -10.34
CA TYR A 285 3.47 8.12 -10.06
C TYR A 285 4.19 8.48 -8.74
N LYS A 286 4.26 9.77 -8.38
CA LYS A 286 4.80 10.22 -7.09
C LYS A 286 4.06 9.59 -5.89
N GLN A 287 2.78 9.26 -6.03
CA GLN A 287 1.98 8.63 -4.98
C GLN A 287 2.41 7.19 -4.70
N ARG A 288 3.18 6.53 -5.58
CA ARG A 288 3.69 5.17 -5.35
C ARG A 288 4.41 5.02 -4.02
N TRP A 289 5.12 6.06 -3.56
CA TRP A 289 5.83 6.07 -2.28
C TRP A 289 4.93 5.75 -1.07
N MET A 290 3.62 5.93 -1.18
CA MET A 290 2.67 5.65 -0.11
C MET A 290 2.64 4.17 0.27
N ILE A 291 2.87 3.24 -0.66
CA ILE A 291 2.97 1.82 -0.33
C ILE A 291 4.24 1.48 0.46
N GLU A 292 5.31 2.24 0.27
CA GLU A 292 6.53 2.10 1.09
C GLU A 292 6.30 2.59 2.52
N GLN A 293 5.52 3.65 2.70
CA GLN A 293 5.09 4.07 4.05
C GLN A 293 4.22 3.01 4.72
N PHE A 294 3.32 2.36 3.97
CA PHE A 294 2.55 1.22 4.46
C PHE A 294 3.46 0.09 4.97
N PHE A 295 4.48 -0.33 4.19
CA PHE A 295 5.43 -1.35 4.65
C PHE A 295 6.25 -0.90 5.87
N ARG A 296 6.59 0.39 5.95
CA ARG A 296 7.30 0.96 7.10
C ARG A 296 6.47 0.90 8.38
N VAL A 297 5.15 1.15 8.30
CA VAL A 297 4.22 0.97 9.44
C VAL A 297 4.20 -0.47 9.91
N MET A 298 4.15 -1.43 8.97
CA MET A 298 4.19 -2.86 9.30
C MET A 298 5.48 -3.30 9.99
N LYS A 299 6.63 -2.90 9.46
CA LYS A 299 7.94 -3.42 9.89
C LYS A 299 8.56 -2.66 11.04
N GLN A 300 8.47 -1.33 11.03
CA GLN A 300 9.31 -0.49 11.89
C GLN A 300 8.52 0.45 12.81
N GLN A 301 7.33 0.90 12.39
CA GLN A 301 6.61 1.99 13.06
C GLN A 301 5.29 1.54 13.69
N GLY A 302 5.37 0.67 14.70
CA GLY A 302 4.23 0.26 15.51
C GLY A 302 4.13 -1.26 15.59
N LEU A 303 3.75 -1.89 14.47
CA LEU A 303 3.41 -3.31 14.41
C LEU A 303 4.60 -4.24 14.68
N LYS A 304 5.78 -3.91 14.13
CA LYS A 304 7.01 -4.71 14.24
C LYS A 304 6.78 -6.18 13.87
N VAL A 305 6.12 -6.42 12.74
CA VAL A 305 5.72 -7.78 12.32
C VAL A 305 6.88 -8.78 12.27
N GLU A 306 8.09 -8.31 11.92
CA GLU A 306 9.31 -9.10 11.82
C GLU A 306 9.82 -9.65 13.17
N ASP A 307 9.37 -9.08 14.30
CA ASP A 307 9.74 -9.52 15.66
C ASP A 307 8.93 -10.76 16.11
N SER A 308 8.00 -11.26 15.30
CA SER A 308 7.15 -12.40 15.66
C SER A 308 7.95 -13.70 15.84
N GLN A 309 7.60 -14.44 16.90
CA GLN A 309 8.21 -15.72 17.27
C GLN A 309 7.32 -16.95 16.99
N LEU A 310 6.27 -16.82 16.16
CA LEU A 310 5.42 -17.96 15.77
C LEU A 310 6.17 -19.02 14.95
N GLN A 311 6.11 -20.28 15.36
CA GLN A 311 7.04 -21.30 14.89
C GLN A 311 6.73 -21.94 13.53
N SER A 312 5.75 -21.45 12.77
CA SER A 312 5.35 -22.05 11.47
C SER A 312 5.00 -20.98 10.43
N ALA A 313 5.39 -21.20 9.18
CA ALA A 313 5.09 -20.31 8.06
C ALA A 313 3.58 -20.06 7.91
N ALA A 314 2.74 -21.09 7.95
CA ALA A 314 1.28 -20.94 7.79
C ALA A 314 0.65 -19.98 8.82
N ARG A 315 1.08 -20.06 10.09
CA ARG A 315 0.63 -19.10 11.14
C ARG A 315 1.16 -17.69 10.89
N LEU A 316 2.39 -17.56 10.40
CA LEU A 316 3.00 -16.27 10.08
C LEU A 316 2.33 -15.61 8.87
N GLU A 317 1.91 -16.37 7.87
CA GLU A 317 1.20 -15.83 6.70
C GLU A 317 -0.12 -15.18 7.11
N LYS A 318 -0.91 -15.86 7.96
CA LYS A 318 -2.15 -15.29 8.54
C LYS A 318 -1.85 -14.04 9.38
N LEU A 319 -0.81 -14.09 10.20
CA LEU A 319 -0.39 -12.94 11.02
C LEU A 319 0.03 -11.74 10.14
N VAL A 320 0.78 -11.96 9.05
CA VAL A 320 1.16 -10.90 8.12
C VAL A 320 -0.05 -10.31 7.41
N ALA A 321 -1.02 -11.15 7.00
CA ALA A 321 -2.24 -10.67 6.36
C ALA A 321 -3.09 -9.80 7.31
N ILE A 322 -3.16 -10.21 8.58
CA ILE A 322 -3.78 -9.43 9.66
C ILE A 322 -3.04 -8.11 9.91
N ALA A 323 -1.71 -8.15 9.98
CA ALA A 323 -0.87 -6.99 10.23
C ALA A 323 -0.96 -5.97 9.08
N ALA A 324 -1.15 -6.43 7.84
CA ALA A 324 -1.40 -5.56 6.70
C ALA A 324 -2.68 -4.73 6.89
N LYS A 325 -3.80 -5.35 7.29
CA LYS A 325 -5.04 -4.60 7.57
C LYS A 325 -4.88 -3.62 8.74
N ALA A 326 -4.15 -4.00 9.78
CA ALA A 326 -3.80 -3.08 10.88
C ALA A 326 -2.98 -1.87 10.40
N ALA A 327 -1.97 -2.10 9.56
CA ALA A 327 -1.09 -1.04 9.07
C ALA A 327 -1.84 -0.03 8.19
N VAL A 328 -2.78 -0.49 7.37
CA VAL A 328 -3.57 0.42 6.53
C VAL A 328 -4.46 1.32 7.37
N ILE A 329 -5.07 0.80 8.45
CA ILE A 329 -5.86 1.60 9.39
C ILE A 329 -5.01 2.68 10.04
N VAL A 330 -3.82 2.33 10.55
CA VAL A 330 -2.88 3.32 11.11
C VAL A 330 -2.52 4.39 10.08
N MET A 331 -2.27 3.99 8.83
CA MET A 331 -1.96 4.91 7.75
C MET A 331 -3.12 5.85 7.41
N GLN A 332 -4.36 5.35 7.41
CA GLN A 332 -5.57 6.14 7.19
C GLN A 332 -5.72 7.22 8.27
N LEU A 333 -5.54 6.87 9.55
CA LEU A 333 -5.59 7.85 10.65
C LEU A 333 -4.46 8.88 10.59
N VAL A 334 -3.25 8.44 10.23
CA VAL A 334 -2.09 9.33 10.05
C VAL A 334 -2.35 10.38 8.98
N GLN A 335 -3.03 10.03 7.89
CA GLN A 335 -3.38 10.99 6.84
C GLN A 335 -4.57 11.88 7.25
N ALA A 336 -5.62 11.29 7.83
CA ALA A 336 -6.81 12.00 8.24
C ALA A 336 -6.54 13.08 9.32
N ARG A 337 -5.44 12.97 10.07
CA ARG A 337 -5.07 13.95 11.12
C ARG A 337 -4.98 15.40 10.65
N SER A 338 -4.79 15.65 9.34
CA SER A 338 -4.76 17.01 8.80
C SER A 338 -6.15 17.66 8.74
N GLY A 339 -7.23 16.87 8.76
CA GLY A 339 -8.60 17.33 8.55
C GLY A 339 -8.92 17.78 7.13
N GLN A 340 -7.98 17.63 6.18
CA GLN A 340 -8.20 17.98 4.77
C GLN A 340 -9.08 16.96 4.05
N ASP A 341 -9.04 15.72 4.52
CA ASP A 341 -9.86 14.62 4.05
C ASP A 341 -11.23 14.60 4.76
N ARG A 342 -12.30 14.36 4.00
CA ARG A 342 -13.68 14.23 4.49
C ARG A 342 -14.16 12.78 4.58
N GLN A 343 -13.24 11.80 4.64
CA GLN A 343 -13.57 10.40 4.87
C GLN A 343 -14.42 10.22 6.13
N SER A 344 -15.37 9.27 6.07
CA SER A 344 -16.17 8.85 7.22
C SER A 344 -15.35 8.00 8.18
N ALA A 345 -15.58 8.13 9.49
CA ALA A 345 -15.05 7.24 10.50
C ALA A 345 -15.50 5.77 10.27
N SER A 346 -16.65 5.57 9.62
CA SER A 346 -17.18 4.24 9.27
C SER A 346 -16.30 3.47 8.28
N LEU A 347 -15.31 4.12 7.66
CA LEU A 347 -14.30 3.44 6.85
C LEU A 347 -13.42 2.51 7.69
N VAL A 348 -13.21 2.85 8.96
CA VAL A 348 -12.26 2.19 9.87
C VAL A 348 -12.97 1.59 11.08
N PHE A 349 -13.98 2.28 11.61
CA PHE A 349 -14.65 1.94 12.86
C PHE A 349 -16.06 1.45 12.61
N THR A 350 -16.46 0.42 13.35
CA THR A 350 -17.85 -0.05 13.41
C THR A 350 -18.76 0.99 14.08
N PRO A 351 -20.09 0.92 13.89
CA PRO A 351 -21.02 1.83 14.57
C PRO A 351 -20.83 1.87 16.11
N SER A 352 -20.67 0.71 16.75
CA SER A 352 -20.42 0.64 18.20
C SER A 352 -19.08 1.28 18.62
N GLU A 353 -18.04 1.16 17.78
CA GLU A 353 -16.77 1.84 18.03
C GLU A 353 -16.92 3.36 17.86
N ILE A 354 -17.74 3.84 16.91
CA ILE A 354 -18.05 5.26 16.74
C ILE A 354 -18.80 5.80 17.97
N ASP A 355 -19.74 5.05 18.54
CA ASP A 355 -20.39 5.43 19.79
C ASP A 355 -19.39 5.52 20.95
N THR A 356 -18.46 4.57 21.02
CA THR A 356 -17.38 4.58 22.01
C THR A 356 -16.48 5.81 21.84
N LEU A 357 -16.09 6.15 20.61
CA LEU A 357 -15.31 7.37 20.30
C LEU A 357 -16.05 8.63 20.75
N THR A 358 -17.37 8.69 20.52
CA THR A 358 -18.23 9.80 20.92
C THR A 358 -18.24 9.98 22.44
N ALA A 359 -18.35 8.88 23.20
CA ALA A 359 -18.25 8.93 24.65
C ALA A 359 -16.85 9.33 25.14
N LEU A 360 -15.79 8.76 24.54
CA LEU A 360 -14.40 9.06 24.90
C LEU A 360 -14.00 10.50 24.61
N GLN A 361 -14.58 11.14 23.60
CA GLN A 361 -14.30 12.54 23.30
C GLN A 361 -14.51 13.44 24.53
N GLN A 362 -15.55 13.18 25.33
CA GLN A 362 -15.87 14.00 26.51
C GLN A 362 -14.72 14.05 27.52
N ARG A 363 -13.91 12.98 27.61
CA ARG A 363 -12.72 12.93 28.46
C ARG A 363 -11.60 13.86 27.99
N PHE A 364 -11.54 14.16 26.70
CA PHE A 364 -10.46 14.94 26.09
C PHE A 364 -10.84 16.36 25.71
N GLN A 365 -12.13 16.73 25.82
CA GLN A 365 -12.54 18.12 25.64
C GLN A 365 -11.94 18.97 26.76
N GLY A 366 -10.97 19.82 26.40
CA GLY A 366 -10.45 20.81 27.33
C GLY A 366 -11.34 22.04 27.43
N LYS A 367 -10.99 22.95 28.34
CA LYS A 367 -11.75 24.18 28.63
C LYS A 367 -11.62 25.24 27.53
N THR A 368 -10.67 25.09 26.62
CA THR A 368 -10.36 26.07 25.58
C THR A 368 -10.61 25.51 24.19
N ARG A 369 -10.89 26.38 23.22
CA ARG A 369 -11.07 26.00 21.81
C ARG A 369 -9.86 25.24 21.24
N LEU A 370 -8.65 25.54 21.71
CA LEU A 370 -7.41 24.85 21.31
C LEU A 370 -7.30 23.41 21.84
N GLN A 371 -8.08 23.06 22.85
CA GLN A 371 -8.12 21.73 23.45
C GLN A 371 -9.38 20.95 23.06
N ALA A 372 -10.21 21.50 22.17
CA ALA A 372 -11.38 20.83 21.61
C ALA A 372 -11.01 20.14 20.29
N ASN A 373 -11.75 19.07 19.96
CA ASN A 373 -11.63 18.42 18.66
C ASN A 373 -12.20 19.35 17.58
N PRO A 374 -11.38 19.81 16.60
CA PRO A 374 -11.83 20.78 15.60
C PRO A 374 -12.57 20.13 14.42
N HIS A 375 -12.63 18.80 14.37
CA HIS A 375 -13.13 18.07 13.21
C HIS A 375 -14.61 17.71 13.34
N PRO A 376 -15.36 17.65 12.22
CA PRO A 376 -16.76 17.24 12.23
C PRO A 376 -16.94 15.84 12.83
N MET A 377 -17.90 15.70 13.75
CA MET A 377 -18.24 14.40 14.36
C MET A 377 -18.58 13.37 13.28
N GLY A 378 -18.10 12.14 13.44
CA GLY A 378 -18.28 11.07 12.46
C GLY A 378 -17.29 11.10 11.29
N SER A 379 -16.44 12.12 11.16
CA SER A 379 -15.32 12.10 10.20
C SER A 379 -14.15 11.25 10.70
N LEU A 380 -13.34 10.75 9.78
CA LEU A 380 -12.12 10.01 10.13
C LEU A 380 -11.09 10.90 10.82
N ALA A 381 -11.04 12.20 10.47
CA ALA A 381 -10.20 13.18 11.15
C ALA A 381 -10.60 13.36 12.62
N TRP A 382 -11.90 13.40 12.88
CA TRP A 382 -12.46 13.43 14.23
C TRP A 382 -12.05 12.20 15.04
N ALA A 383 -12.19 11.01 14.47
CA ALA A 383 -11.75 9.77 15.11
C ALA A 383 -10.24 9.77 15.33
N ALA A 384 -9.46 10.18 14.33
CA ALA A 384 -8.00 10.27 14.40
C ALA A 384 -7.54 11.19 15.54
N TRP A 385 -8.19 12.33 15.75
CA TRP A 385 -7.88 13.22 16.87
C TRP A 385 -8.03 12.51 18.22
N ILE A 386 -9.14 11.79 18.43
CA ILE A 386 -9.41 11.04 19.68
C ILE A 386 -8.39 9.92 19.87
N ILE A 387 -8.13 9.14 18.82
CA ILE A 387 -7.13 8.06 18.86
C ILE A 387 -5.73 8.63 19.16
N ALA A 388 -5.35 9.75 18.56
CA ALA A 388 -4.08 10.39 18.85
C ALA A 388 -3.96 10.82 20.32
N LYS A 389 -5.03 11.37 20.92
CA LYS A 389 -5.08 11.70 22.35
C LYS A 389 -4.89 10.46 23.23
N LEU A 390 -5.56 9.35 22.93
CA LEU A 390 -5.37 8.07 23.61
C LEU A 390 -3.94 7.53 23.45
N GLY A 391 -3.32 7.82 22.31
CA GLY A 391 -1.92 7.49 22.01
C GLY A 391 -0.88 8.37 22.69
N GLY A 392 -1.29 9.33 23.52
CA GLY A 392 -0.41 10.23 24.27
C GLY A 392 -0.07 11.54 23.56
N TRP A 393 -0.74 11.89 22.46
CA TRP A 393 -0.57 13.22 21.86
C TRP A 393 -1.21 14.31 22.75
N ASN A 394 -0.47 15.41 22.93
CA ASN A 394 -0.89 16.48 23.83
C ASN A 394 -2.04 17.34 23.27
N GLY A 395 -2.29 17.32 21.95
CA GLY A 395 -3.40 18.04 21.32
C GLY A 395 -3.03 19.40 20.73
N TYR A 396 -1.79 19.87 20.89
CA TYR A 396 -1.37 21.20 20.42
C TYR A 396 -0.90 21.17 18.97
N ALA A 397 -1.41 22.09 18.15
CA ALA A 397 -0.99 22.24 16.74
C ALA A 397 0.50 22.64 16.60
N SER A 398 1.06 23.32 17.60
CA SER A 398 2.50 23.66 17.66
C SER A 398 3.39 22.46 18.00
N SER A 399 2.82 21.37 18.53
CA SER A 399 3.58 20.16 18.83
C SER A 399 3.76 19.30 17.59
N LYS A 400 4.76 18.42 17.62
CA LYS A 400 4.98 17.45 16.55
C LYS A 400 3.68 16.68 16.27
N PRO A 401 3.22 16.63 15.00
CA PRO A 401 1.99 15.91 14.65
C PRO A 401 2.07 14.42 15.05
N PRO A 402 0.95 13.82 15.48
CA PRO A 402 0.93 12.42 15.92
C PRO A 402 1.33 11.50 14.76
N GLY A 403 2.36 10.67 14.98
CA GLY A 403 2.89 9.74 13.96
C GLY A 403 2.27 8.35 14.04
N PRO A 404 2.70 7.41 13.18
CA PRO A 404 2.17 6.05 13.15
C PRO A 404 2.23 5.32 14.52
N ILE A 405 3.31 5.50 15.28
CA ILE A 405 3.47 4.92 16.61
C ILE A 405 2.43 5.47 17.61
N THR A 406 2.10 6.76 17.53
CA THR A 406 1.07 7.39 18.37
C THR A 406 -0.30 6.79 18.06
N PHE A 407 -0.65 6.69 16.78
CA PHE A 407 -1.93 6.10 16.37
C PHE A 407 -2.04 4.62 16.74
N PHE A 408 -0.97 3.85 16.55
CA PHE A 408 -0.88 2.47 16.97
C PHE A 408 -1.16 2.29 18.47
N ASN A 409 -0.49 3.07 19.32
CA ASN A 409 -0.70 3.04 20.77
C ASN A 409 -2.14 3.46 21.12
N GLY A 410 -2.65 4.49 20.46
CA GLY A 410 -4.01 4.98 20.63
C GLY A 410 -5.08 3.94 20.29
N LEU A 411 -4.92 3.23 19.18
CA LEU A 411 -5.82 2.15 18.75
C LEU A 411 -5.80 0.97 19.73
N ALA A 412 -4.61 0.63 20.24
CA ALA A 412 -4.48 -0.41 21.26
C ALA A 412 -5.25 -0.07 22.53
N TYR A 413 -5.13 1.17 23.01
CA TYR A 413 -5.87 1.64 24.20
C TYR A 413 -7.38 1.78 23.91
N PHE A 414 -7.74 2.34 22.75
CA PHE A 414 -9.13 2.51 22.32
C PHE A 414 -9.91 1.21 22.36
N ARG A 415 -9.34 0.11 21.85
CA ARG A 415 -10.05 -1.18 21.85
C ARG A 415 -10.33 -1.69 23.26
N ALA A 416 -9.44 -1.47 24.22
CA ALA A 416 -9.71 -1.81 25.62
C ALA A 416 -10.89 -1.00 26.18
N CYS A 417 -11.02 0.27 25.79
CA CYS A 417 -12.18 1.08 26.12
C CYS A 417 -13.46 0.59 25.43
N ALA A 418 -13.40 0.23 24.15
CA ALA A 418 -14.54 -0.28 23.39
C ALA A 418 -15.04 -1.63 23.94
N ASP A 419 -14.12 -2.54 24.30
CA ASP A 419 -14.45 -3.79 24.98
C ASP A 419 -15.22 -3.52 26.29
N GLY A 420 -14.76 -2.56 27.09
CA GLY A 420 -15.45 -2.17 28.33
C GLY A 420 -16.80 -1.48 28.08
N TRP A 421 -16.89 -0.63 27.06
CA TRP A 421 -18.12 0.08 26.70
C TRP A 421 -19.23 -0.87 26.25
N ALA A 422 -18.87 -1.92 25.49
CA ALA A 422 -19.81 -2.95 25.07
C ALA A 422 -20.39 -3.76 26.24
N LEU A 423 -19.72 -3.76 27.40
CA LEU A 423 -20.21 -4.44 28.62
C LEU A 423 -21.14 -3.59 29.48
N ARG A 424 -21.29 -2.28 29.20
CA ARG A 424 -22.12 -1.38 30.02
C ARG A 424 -23.58 -1.85 30.08
N ASP A 425 -24.09 -2.39 28.98
CA ASP A 425 -25.47 -2.82 28.80
C ASP A 425 -25.69 -4.29 29.24
N VAL A 426 -24.62 -4.98 29.68
CA VAL A 426 -24.65 -6.39 30.14
C VAL A 426 -24.67 -6.48 31.67
N TYR A 427 -24.16 -5.46 32.37
CA TYR A 427 -23.99 -5.46 33.83
C TYR A 427 -24.69 -4.31 34.55
N MET A 428 -25.52 -3.51 33.87
CA MET A 428 -26.49 -2.65 34.55
C MET A 428 -27.81 -3.40 34.73
N PRO A 429 -28.34 -3.53 35.97
CA PRO A 429 -29.66 -4.10 36.23
C PRO A 429 -30.81 -3.24 35.68
#